data_AF-B8FLQ4-F1
#
_entry.id   AF-B8FLQ4-F1
#
_cell.length_a   1.000
_cell.length_b   1.000
_cell.length_c   1.000
_cell.angle_alpha   90.00
_cell.angle_beta   90.00
_cell.angle_gamma   90.00
#
_symmetry.space_group_name_H-M   'P 1'
#
loop_
_entity.id
_entity.type
_entity.pdbx_description
1 polymer ?
#
loop_
_entity_poly.entity_id
_entity_poly.type
_entity_poly.pdbx_seq_one_letter_code
_entity_poly.pdbx_strand_id
1 'polypeptide(L)'
;MFLPAVLALFVLPLNAAKAASQGAAGDALQTVFRDGAPGFNSFSGLYLQMTLAIVALSVVLKVFRTIQEGRNNEPLEGMSHAANWATLLLLSSLELFYALAMGKDAAWFCNPYKAGWLWFIPGFVIFAWVVYNQLMCLANILADLQHHSQAEFSWKPGLYSWVGGLVCLVICQFFYQPGMPAVMGLIFLAQLVQAGVIFKNAAPAGGLAQAIIFILVYLIGTFAMAFLLIHFSAMLVFAAVAAIAFMVLGSGDGSYTVKKRERPKEKCPYCGASKNMDGTYNCTCLYVRRKAFKD
;
A
#
# COMPACT_ATOMS: atom_id res chain seq x y z
N MET A 1 -28.13 -24.98 8.02
CA MET A 1 -27.88 -25.84 6.84
C MET A 1 -26.87 -25.29 5.82
N PHE A 2 -26.20 -24.16 6.06
CA PHE A 2 -25.26 -23.55 5.08
C PHE A 2 -23.76 -23.74 5.40
N LEU A 3 -23.41 -24.31 6.56
CA LEU A 3 -22.02 -24.51 6.96
C LEU A 3 -21.27 -25.62 6.18
N PRO A 4 -21.90 -26.75 5.78
CA PRO A 4 -21.18 -27.81 5.06
C PRO A 4 -20.84 -27.45 3.60
N ALA A 5 -21.68 -26.65 2.94
CA ALA A 5 -21.47 -26.25 1.55
C ALA A 5 -20.34 -25.20 1.40
N VAL A 6 -20.21 -24.29 2.37
CA VAL A 6 -19.10 -23.34 2.44
C VAL A 6 -17.80 -24.08 2.75
N LEU A 7 -17.80 -25.03 3.68
CA LEU A 7 -16.62 -25.88 3.94
C LEU A 7 -16.22 -26.74 2.73
N ALA A 8 -17.18 -27.27 1.96
CA ALA A 8 -16.87 -28.03 0.74
C ALA A 8 -16.22 -27.18 -0.36
N LEU A 9 -16.60 -25.90 -0.48
CA LEU A 9 -15.99 -24.93 -1.39
C LEU A 9 -14.54 -24.56 -1.02
N PHE A 10 -14.14 -24.72 0.25
CA PHE A 10 -12.76 -24.54 0.71
C PHE A 10 -11.95 -25.84 0.73
N VAL A 11 -12.55 -26.97 1.12
CA VAL A 11 -11.85 -28.26 1.32
C VAL A 11 -11.44 -28.94 0.01
N LEU A 12 -12.24 -28.83 -1.06
CA LEU A 12 -11.91 -29.36 -2.38
C LEU A 12 -10.67 -28.68 -3.01
N PRO A 13 -10.56 -27.34 -3.05
CA PRO A 13 -9.34 -26.68 -3.50
C PRO A 13 -8.16 -26.86 -2.54
N LEU A 14 -8.39 -27.10 -1.24
CA LEU A 14 -7.34 -27.41 -0.26
C LEU A 14 -6.66 -28.77 -0.52
N ASN A 15 -7.43 -29.80 -0.89
CA ASN A 15 -6.89 -31.11 -1.22
C ASN A 15 -6.19 -31.12 -2.59
N ALA A 16 -6.74 -30.40 -3.58
CA ALA A 16 -6.07 -30.20 -4.86
C ALA A 16 -4.79 -29.36 -4.73
N ALA A 17 -4.79 -28.36 -3.85
CA ALA A 17 -3.63 -27.55 -3.56
C ALA A 17 -2.55 -28.30 -2.78
N LYS A 18 -2.93 -29.19 -1.86
CA LYS A 18 -1.99 -30.09 -1.17
C LYS A 18 -1.31 -31.06 -2.16
N ALA A 19 -2.03 -31.50 -3.19
CA ALA A 19 -1.45 -32.29 -4.28
C ALA A 19 -0.56 -31.43 -5.20
N ALA A 20 -0.94 -30.18 -5.49
CA ALA A 20 -0.14 -29.24 -6.30
C ALA A 20 1.11 -28.72 -5.57
N SER A 21 1.07 -28.60 -4.24
CA SER A 21 2.20 -28.17 -3.40
C SER A 21 3.26 -29.25 -3.19
N GLN A 22 2.94 -30.51 -3.52
CA GLN A 22 3.86 -31.66 -3.46
C GLN A 22 4.43 -32.03 -4.83
N GLY A 23 4.12 -31.25 -5.88
CA GLY A 23 4.62 -31.45 -7.24
C GLY A 23 5.79 -30.52 -7.58
N ALA A 24 6.55 -30.90 -8.60
CA ALA A 24 7.74 -30.17 -9.08
C ALA A 24 7.53 -28.66 -9.35
N ALA A 25 6.30 -28.25 -9.67
CA ALA A 25 5.95 -26.84 -9.87
C ALA A 25 5.95 -26.02 -8.57
N GLY A 26 5.53 -26.61 -7.44
CA GLY A 26 5.57 -25.98 -6.12
C GLY A 26 7.02 -25.77 -5.64
N ASP A 27 7.85 -26.81 -5.82
CA ASP A 27 9.26 -26.77 -5.46
C ASP A 27 10.07 -25.79 -6.33
N ALA A 28 9.80 -25.75 -7.63
CA ALA A 28 10.43 -24.80 -8.55
C ALA A 28 10.10 -23.35 -8.16
N LEU A 29 8.86 -23.07 -7.78
CA LEU A 29 8.45 -21.72 -7.43
C LEU A 29 9.07 -21.27 -6.09
N GLN A 30 9.09 -22.14 -5.08
CA GLN A 30 9.79 -21.85 -3.82
C GLN A 30 11.29 -21.63 -4.05
N THR A 31 11.89 -22.39 -4.96
CA THR A 31 13.30 -22.22 -5.35
C THR A 31 13.54 -20.85 -5.97
N VAL A 32 12.68 -20.39 -6.88
CA VAL A 32 12.79 -19.06 -7.49
C VAL A 32 12.70 -17.94 -6.45
N PHE A 33 11.76 -18.02 -5.51
CA PHE A 33 11.63 -17.04 -4.43
C PHE A 33 12.82 -17.06 -3.47
N ARG A 34 13.41 -18.23 -3.20
CA ARG A 34 14.51 -18.36 -2.25
C ARG A 34 15.86 -18.00 -2.85
N ASP A 35 16.16 -18.59 -4.00
CA ASP A 35 17.49 -18.63 -4.59
C ASP A 35 17.59 -17.83 -5.89
N GLY A 36 16.49 -17.23 -6.36
CA GLY A 36 16.41 -16.63 -7.69
C GLY A 36 16.16 -17.67 -8.79
N ALA A 37 15.82 -17.20 -9.99
CA ALA A 37 15.58 -18.07 -11.13
C ALA A 37 16.91 -18.60 -11.71
N PRO A 38 17.02 -19.91 -11.99
CA PRO A 38 18.22 -20.49 -12.61
C PRO A 38 18.61 -19.73 -13.89
N GLY A 39 19.86 -19.28 -13.98
CA GLY A 39 20.38 -18.48 -15.10
C GLY A 39 20.30 -16.96 -14.92
N PHE A 40 19.49 -16.46 -13.98
CA PHE A 40 19.40 -15.02 -13.67
C PHE A 40 20.36 -14.60 -12.55
N ASN A 41 20.76 -15.55 -11.69
CA ASN A 41 21.61 -15.28 -10.51
C ASN A 41 22.99 -14.74 -10.87
N SER A 42 23.49 -14.99 -12.08
CA SER A 42 24.75 -14.43 -12.60
C SER A 42 24.72 -12.89 -12.67
N PHE A 43 23.53 -12.28 -12.70
CA PHE A 43 23.32 -10.83 -12.72
C PHE A 43 23.14 -10.22 -11.33
N SER A 44 23.15 -11.03 -10.27
CA SER A 44 23.02 -10.56 -8.88
C SER A 44 24.07 -9.50 -8.52
N GLY A 45 25.26 -9.51 -9.15
CA GLY A 45 26.30 -8.49 -8.96
C GLY A 45 25.95 -7.07 -9.47
N LEU A 46 24.90 -6.93 -10.30
CA LEU A 46 24.44 -5.66 -10.86
C LEU A 46 23.31 -5.01 -10.03
N TYR A 47 22.97 -5.60 -8.88
CA TYR A 47 21.82 -5.19 -8.06
C TYR A 47 21.73 -3.69 -7.78
N LEU A 48 22.86 -3.02 -7.53
CA LEU A 48 22.88 -1.58 -7.26
C LEU A 48 22.47 -0.77 -8.50
N GLN A 49 23.02 -1.13 -9.67
CA GLN A 49 22.71 -0.46 -10.94
C GLN A 49 21.23 -0.63 -11.31
N MET A 50 20.71 -1.84 -11.11
CA MET A 50 19.30 -2.15 -11.36
C MET A 50 18.37 -1.39 -10.41
N THR A 51 18.72 -1.31 -9.12
CA THR A 51 17.96 -0.54 -8.13
C THR A 51 17.92 0.95 -8.51
N LEU A 52 19.07 1.52 -8.89
CA LEU A 52 19.15 2.92 -9.34
C LEU A 52 18.33 3.16 -10.62
N ALA A 53 18.37 2.22 -11.57
CA ALA A 53 17.57 2.29 -12.79
C ALA A 53 16.06 2.21 -12.51
N ILE A 54 15.62 1.34 -11.59
CA ILE A 54 14.22 1.25 -11.13
C ILE A 54 13.77 2.59 -10.52
N VAL A 55 14.58 3.17 -9.64
CA VAL A 55 14.28 4.49 -9.04
C VAL A 55 14.23 5.58 -10.10
N ALA A 56 15.19 5.61 -11.04
CA ALA A 56 15.20 6.59 -12.12
C ALA A 56 13.97 6.49 -13.03
N LEU A 57 13.60 5.27 -13.46
CA LEU A 57 12.40 5.03 -14.26
C LEU A 57 11.12 5.38 -13.48
N SER A 58 11.09 5.14 -12.17
CA SER A 58 9.98 5.57 -11.31
C SER A 58 9.84 7.09 -11.27
N VAL A 59 10.94 7.83 -11.23
CA VAL A 59 10.93 9.30 -11.34
C VAL A 59 10.39 9.74 -12.70
N VAL A 60 10.79 9.09 -13.80
CA VAL A 60 10.25 9.38 -15.14
C VAL A 60 8.74 9.15 -15.20
N LEU A 61 8.23 8.04 -14.64
CA LEU A 61 6.78 7.81 -14.53
C LEU A 61 6.08 8.88 -13.69
N LYS A 62 6.71 9.34 -12.61
CA LYS A 62 6.15 10.43 -11.80
C LYS A 62 6.07 11.74 -12.59
N VAL A 63 6.99 12.01 -13.51
CA VAL A 63 6.93 13.19 -14.39
C VAL A 63 5.70 13.09 -15.30
N PHE A 64 5.48 11.96 -15.98
CA PHE A 64 4.27 11.77 -16.81
C PHE A 64 2.98 11.97 -16.00
N ARG A 65 2.94 11.40 -14.79
CA ARG A 65 1.80 11.58 -13.88
C ARG A 65 1.61 13.05 -13.47
N THR A 66 2.68 13.77 -13.15
CA THR A 66 2.59 15.20 -12.78
C THR A 66 2.09 16.06 -13.95
N ILE A 67 2.51 15.74 -15.18
CA ILE A 67 1.98 16.39 -16.38
C ILE A 67 0.48 16.14 -16.51
N GLN A 68 0.04 14.90 -16.28
CA GLN A 68 -1.38 14.53 -16.33
C GLN A 68 -2.20 15.23 -15.23
N GLU A 69 -1.68 15.29 -14.00
CA GLU A 69 -2.27 16.03 -12.88
C GLU A 69 -2.42 17.51 -13.21
N GLY A 70 -1.42 18.11 -13.89
CA GLY A 70 -1.48 19.49 -14.39
C GLY A 70 -2.49 19.72 -15.52
N ARG A 71 -2.91 18.66 -16.22
CA ARG A 71 -3.94 18.66 -17.25
C ARG A 71 -5.31 18.21 -16.73
N ASN A 72 -5.59 18.40 -15.43
CA ASN A 72 -6.86 17.98 -14.80
C ASN A 72 -7.18 16.49 -14.97
N ASN A 73 -6.16 15.62 -15.03
CA ASN A 73 -6.28 14.18 -15.28
C ASN A 73 -6.87 13.80 -16.64
N GLU A 74 -6.75 14.67 -17.65
CA GLU A 74 -7.03 14.29 -19.03
C GLU A 74 -6.08 13.18 -19.51
N PRO A 75 -6.54 12.26 -20.39
CA PRO A 75 -5.68 11.24 -20.97
C PRO A 75 -4.50 11.83 -21.73
N LEU A 76 -3.34 11.18 -21.65
CA LEU A 76 -2.21 11.51 -22.51
C LEU A 76 -2.50 11.08 -23.95
N GLU A 77 -2.02 11.85 -24.93
CA GLU A 77 -2.24 11.59 -26.35
C GLU A 77 -0.92 11.43 -27.13
N GLY A 78 -0.99 10.76 -28.28
CA GLY A 78 0.12 10.62 -29.23
C GLY A 78 1.37 9.98 -28.62
N MET A 79 2.53 10.60 -28.83
CA MET A 79 3.82 10.05 -28.39
C MET A 79 3.96 10.03 -26.87
N SER A 80 3.31 10.96 -26.15
CA SER A 80 3.35 11.00 -24.68
C SER A 80 2.62 9.81 -24.05
N HIS A 81 1.49 9.40 -24.64
CA HIS A 81 0.78 8.19 -24.27
C HIS A 81 1.65 6.95 -24.47
N ALA A 82 2.25 6.82 -25.65
CA ALA A 82 3.13 5.71 -26.00
C ALA A 82 4.33 5.60 -25.06
N ALA A 83 5.02 6.72 -24.82
CA ALA A 83 6.14 6.78 -23.91
C ALA A 83 5.76 6.43 -22.47
N ASN A 84 4.57 6.84 -22.00
CA ASN A 84 4.12 6.57 -20.63
C ASN A 84 3.93 5.06 -20.38
N TRP A 85 3.14 4.37 -21.21
CA TRP A 85 2.94 2.93 -21.03
C TRP A 85 4.21 2.12 -21.33
N ALA A 86 5.05 2.56 -22.27
CA ALA A 86 6.32 1.90 -22.55
C ALA A 86 7.30 2.02 -21.37
N THR A 87 7.35 3.18 -20.70
CA THR A 87 8.15 3.39 -19.49
C THR A 87 7.68 2.47 -18.36
N LEU A 88 6.37 2.31 -18.19
CA LEU A 88 5.82 1.41 -17.18
C LEU A 88 6.18 -0.06 -17.48
N LEU A 89 6.09 -0.49 -18.74
CA LEU A 89 6.50 -1.84 -19.13
C LEU A 89 7.99 -2.07 -18.89
N LEU A 90 8.83 -1.10 -19.23
CA LEU A 90 10.27 -1.18 -19.01
C LEU A 90 10.60 -1.28 -17.51
N LEU A 91 10.00 -0.41 -16.69
CA LEU A 91 10.14 -0.45 -15.23
C LEU A 91 9.72 -1.81 -14.67
N SER A 92 8.49 -2.25 -15.00
CA SER A 92 7.91 -3.48 -14.47
C SER A 92 8.69 -4.73 -14.92
N SER A 93 9.20 -4.73 -16.14
CA SER A 93 10.05 -5.82 -16.65
C SER A 93 11.40 -5.85 -15.94
N LEU A 94 12.00 -4.68 -15.70
CA LEU A 94 13.26 -4.57 -14.95
C LEU A 94 13.09 -5.01 -13.50
N GLU A 95 11.96 -4.70 -12.86
CA GLU A 95 11.62 -5.14 -11.50
C GLU A 95 11.43 -6.65 -11.42
N LEU A 96 10.70 -7.26 -12.36
CA LEU A 96 10.58 -8.72 -12.44
C LEU A 96 11.95 -9.36 -12.63
N PHE A 97 12.74 -8.86 -13.57
CA PHE A 97 14.09 -9.36 -13.81
C PHE A 97 15.00 -9.20 -12.57
N TYR A 98 14.94 -8.05 -11.90
CA TYR A 98 15.65 -7.79 -10.64
C TYR A 98 15.25 -8.79 -9.54
N ALA A 99 13.95 -8.98 -9.31
CA ALA A 99 13.46 -9.89 -8.30
C ALA A 99 13.80 -11.35 -8.62
N LEU A 100 13.74 -11.75 -9.89
CA LEU A 100 14.18 -13.08 -10.34
C LEU A 100 15.69 -13.28 -10.20
N ALA A 101 16.51 -12.26 -10.40
CA ALA A 101 17.97 -12.35 -10.25
C ALA A 101 18.42 -12.36 -8.78
N MET A 102 17.68 -11.71 -7.89
CA MET A 102 18.04 -11.53 -6.48
C MET A 102 17.37 -12.53 -5.54
N GLY A 103 16.20 -13.08 -5.88
CA GLY A 103 15.42 -13.97 -5.01
C GLY A 103 15.16 -13.33 -3.65
N LYS A 104 15.46 -14.05 -2.56
CA LYS A 104 15.28 -13.58 -1.17
C LYS A 104 16.00 -12.26 -0.85
N ASP A 105 17.03 -11.93 -1.63
CA ASP A 105 17.84 -10.73 -1.43
C ASP A 105 17.30 -9.50 -2.18
N ALA A 106 16.19 -9.62 -2.90
CA ALA A 106 15.57 -8.51 -3.63
C ALA A 106 15.28 -7.29 -2.74
N ALA A 107 15.05 -7.50 -1.43
CA ALA A 107 14.83 -6.45 -0.44
C ALA A 107 16.09 -6.11 0.40
N TRP A 108 17.30 -6.31 -0.14
CA TRP A 108 18.56 -6.12 0.60
C TRP A 108 18.69 -4.72 1.24
N PHE A 109 18.19 -3.67 0.60
CA PHE A 109 18.23 -2.30 1.11
C PHE A 109 17.28 -2.08 2.31
N CYS A 110 16.34 -3.00 2.53
CA CYS A 110 15.51 -3.07 3.72
C CYS A 110 16.01 -4.08 4.74
N ASN A 111 17.20 -4.67 4.57
CA ASN A 111 17.80 -5.50 5.60
C ASN A 111 18.91 -4.71 6.32
N PRO A 112 18.77 -4.39 7.63
CA PRO A 112 19.75 -3.58 8.36
C PRO A 112 21.13 -4.26 8.42
N TYR A 113 21.20 -5.59 8.32
CA TYR A 113 22.47 -6.33 8.28
C TYR A 113 23.18 -6.23 6.91
N LYS A 114 22.48 -5.85 5.85
CA LYS A 114 23.03 -5.69 4.49
C LYS A 114 23.23 -4.23 4.10
N ALA A 115 22.22 -3.41 4.31
CA ALA A 115 22.22 -1.99 3.99
C ALA A 115 22.91 -1.13 5.07
N GLY A 116 22.99 -1.65 6.30
CA GLY A 116 23.33 -0.87 7.48
C GLY A 116 22.09 -0.21 8.10
N TRP A 117 22.13 -0.04 9.43
CA TRP A 117 21.02 0.52 10.22
C TRP A 117 20.59 1.92 9.80
N LEU A 118 21.55 2.77 9.36
CA LEU A 118 21.25 4.13 8.92
C LEU A 118 20.48 4.16 7.60
N TRP A 119 20.79 3.25 6.68
CA TRP A 119 20.24 3.23 5.32
C TRP A 119 18.94 2.43 5.18
N PHE A 120 18.64 1.58 6.17
CA PHE A 120 17.41 0.81 6.23
C PHE A 120 16.14 1.69 6.13
N ILE A 121 16.06 2.76 6.92
CA ILE A 121 14.86 3.62 6.97
C ILE A 121 14.67 4.40 5.66
N PRO A 122 15.68 5.13 5.13
CA PRO A 122 15.55 5.78 3.83
C PRO A 122 15.21 4.79 2.70
N GLY A 123 15.84 3.61 2.69
CA GLY A 123 15.57 2.57 1.69
C GLY A 123 14.11 2.10 1.71
N PHE A 124 13.55 1.88 2.91
CA PHE A 124 12.14 1.52 3.08
C PHE A 124 11.20 2.62 2.58
N VAL A 125 11.47 3.88 2.91
CA VAL A 125 10.63 5.02 2.48
C VAL A 125 10.68 5.20 0.96
N ILE A 126 11.87 5.12 0.35
CA ILE A 126 12.04 5.21 -1.11
C ILE A 126 11.28 4.08 -1.79
N PHE A 127 11.38 2.85 -1.29
CA PHE A 127 10.67 1.72 -1.86
C PHE A 127 9.15 1.85 -1.74
N ALA A 128 8.64 2.24 -0.57
CA ALA A 128 7.22 2.50 -0.39
C ALA A 128 6.71 3.58 -1.35
N TRP A 129 7.51 4.62 -1.57
CA TRP A 129 7.23 5.66 -2.56
C TRP A 129 7.22 5.11 -3.99
N VAL A 130 8.19 4.27 -4.38
CA VAL A 130 8.25 3.62 -5.71
C VAL A 130 6.99 2.80 -5.96
N VAL A 131 6.62 1.92 -5.02
CA VAL A 131 5.44 1.06 -5.13
C VAL A 131 4.15 1.89 -5.23
N TYR A 132 3.99 2.91 -4.37
CA TYR A 132 2.83 3.79 -4.43
C TYR A 132 2.75 4.55 -5.75
N ASN A 133 3.88 5.09 -6.22
CA ASN A 133 3.94 5.80 -7.49
C ASN A 133 3.58 4.87 -8.66
N GLN A 134 4.14 3.67 -8.69
CA GLN A 134 3.86 2.66 -9.72
C GLN A 134 2.39 2.25 -9.73
N LEU A 135 1.77 2.02 -8.57
CA LEU A 135 0.34 1.69 -8.48
C LEU A 135 -0.54 2.79 -9.08
N MET A 136 -0.26 4.05 -8.75
CA MET A 136 -1.02 5.19 -9.27
C MET A 136 -0.78 5.40 -10.77
N CYS A 137 0.47 5.27 -11.24
CA CYS A 137 0.77 5.36 -12.67
C CYS A 137 0.14 4.21 -13.46
N LEU A 138 0.12 2.99 -12.93
CA LEU A 138 -0.58 1.86 -13.53
C LEU A 138 -2.07 2.15 -13.65
N ALA A 139 -2.71 2.63 -12.59
CA ALA A 139 -4.13 3.00 -12.61
C ALA A 139 -4.45 4.05 -13.69
N ASN A 140 -3.63 5.10 -13.78
CA ASN A 140 -3.77 6.14 -14.81
C ASN A 140 -3.56 5.58 -16.22
N ILE A 141 -2.52 4.79 -16.45
CA ILE A 141 -2.23 4.20 -17.76
C ILE A 141 -3.34 3.24 -18.19
N LEU A 142 -3.89 2.42 -17.28
CA LEU A 142 -5.03 1.55 -17.59
C LEU A 142 -6.29 2.35 -17.92
N ALA A 143 -6.52 3.48 -17.26
CA ALA A 143 -7.61 4.40 -17.60
C ALA A 143 -7.40 5.04 -18.98
N ASP A 144 -6.17 5.50 -19.29
CA ASP A 144 -5.83 6.04 -20.61
C ASP A 144 -6.01 4.99 -21.71
N LEU A 145 -5.55 3.76 -21.50
CA LEU A 145 -5.71 2.65 -22.46
C LEU A 145 -7.19 2.28 -22.66
N GLN A 146 -7.99 2.36 -21.60
CA GLN A 146 -9.43 2.15 -21.67
C GLN A 146 -10.11 3.24 -22.50
N HIS A 147 -9.73 4.50 -22.29
CA HIS A 147 -10.21 5.62 -23.08
C HIS A 147 -9.87 5.45 -24.56
N HIS A 148 -8.61 5.12 -24.89
CA HIS A 148 -8.17 4.96 -26.28
C HIS A 148 -8.76 3.72 -26.97
N SER A 149 -9.10 2.68 -26.22
CA SER A 149 -9.78 1.50 -26.76
C SER A 149 -11.29 1.68 -26.92
N GLN A 150 -11.87 2.78 -26.43
CA GLN A 150 -13.32 3.02 -26.42
C GLN A 150 -14.12 1.88 -25.76
N ALA A 151 -13.48 1.14 -24.86
CA ALA A 151 -14.03 -0.07 -24.29
C ALA A 151 -14.67 0.20 -22.92
N GLU A 152 -15.90 -0.27 -22.75
CA GLU A 152 -16.65 -0.14 -21.50
C GLU A 152 -16.51 -1.41 -20.64
N PHE A 153 -15.53 -1.43 -19.74
CA PHE A 153 -15.39 -2.48 -18.73
C PHE A 153 -14.64 -1.95 -17.51
N SER A 154 -14.48 -2.77 -16.48
CA SER A 154 -13.66 -2.43 -15.31
C SER A 154 -12.46 -3.37 -15.17
N TRP A 155 -11.26 -2.80 -15.04
CA TRP A 155 -10.01 -3.53 -14.72
C TRP A 155 -9.76 -3.66 -13.22
N LYS A 156 -10.53 -2.92 -12.40
CA LYS A 156 -10.40 -2.87 -10.93
C LYS A 156 -10.59 -4.24 -10.23
N PRO A 157 -11.52 -5.13 -10.62
CA PRO A 157 -11.70 -6.43 -9.96
C PRO A 157 -10.41 -7.27 -9.95
N GLY A 158 -9.67 -7.27 -11.05
CA GLY A 158 -8.38 -7.92 -11.15
C GLY A 158 -7.33 -7.38 -10.16
N LEU A 159 -7.30 -6.06 -9.93
CA LEU A 159 -6.44 -5.47 -8.89
C LEU A 159 -6.89 -5.83 -7.47
N TYR A 160 -8.19 -5.88 -7.20
CA TYR A 160 -8.69 -6.30 -5.89
C TYR A 160 -8.34 -7.76 -5.58
N SER A 161 -8.29 -8.62 -6.61
CA SER A 161 -7.85 -10.00 -6.45
C SER A 161 -6.38 -10.12 -6.04
N TRP A 162 -5.52 -9.19 -6.46
CA TRP A 162 -4.15 -9.11 -5.96
C TRP A 162 -4.09 -8.72 -4.49
N VAL A 163 -4.89 -7.73 -4.06
CA VAL A 163 -4.93 -7.32 -2.65
C VAL A 163 -5.36 -8.48 -1.75
N GLY A 164 -6.47 -9.15 -2.07
CA GLY A 164 -6.92 -10.32 -1.32
C GLY A 164 -5.92 -11.47 -1.37
N GLY A 165 -5.34 -11.71 -2.55
CA GLY A 165 -4.32 -12.72 -2.78
C GLY A 165 -3.06 -12.51 -1.93
N LEU A 166 -2.52 -11.29 -1.89
CA LEU A 166 -1.35 -10.93 -1.08
C LEU A 166 -1.60 -11.15 0.42
N VAL A 167 -2.78 -10.76 0.91
CA VAL A 167 -3.16 -11.02 2.31
C VAL A 167 -3.19 -12.52 2.60
N CYS A 168 -3.82 -13.31 1.72
CA CYS A 168 -3.84 -14.77 1.85
C CYS A 168 -2.44 -15.39 1.77
N LEU A 169 -1.55 -14.88 0.91
CA LEU A 169 -0.15 -15.33 0.81
C LEU A 169 0.61 -15.04 2.09
N VAL A 170 0.45 -13.85 2.68
CA VAL A 170 1.07 -13.53 3.97
C VAL A 170 0.56 -14.46 5.07
N ILE A 171 -0.75 -14.71 5.15
CA ILE A 171 -1.31 -15.64 6.14
C ILE A 171 -0.77 -17.06 5.93
N CYS A 172 -0.73 -17.55 4.69
CA CYS A 172 -0.17 -18.87 4.39
C CYS A 172 1.32 -18.93 4.74
N GLN A 173 2.09 -17.87 4.48
CA GLN A 173 3.51 -17.80 4.81
C GLN A 173 3.77 -17.99 6.32
N PHE A 174 2.93 -17.43 7.19
CA PHE A 174 3.14 -17.53 8.64
C PHE A 174 2.41 -18.70 9.31
N PHE A 175 1.23 -19.09 8.81
CA PHE A 175 0.34 -20.02 9.49
C PHE A 175 0.10 -21.34 8.74
N TYR A 176 0.22 -21.36 7.40
CA TYR A 176 -0.09 -22.55 6.59
C TYR A 176 0.67 -22.57 5.26
N GLN A 177 1.97 -22.89 5.33
CA GLN A 177 2.88 -22.94 4.17
C GLN A 177 2.39 -23.82 3.02
N PRO A 178 1.80 -25.02 3.24
CA PRO A 178 1.27 -25.84 2.15
C PRO A 178 0.15 -25.18 1.33
N GLY A 179 -0.51 -24.14 1.87
CA GLY A 179 -1.54 -23.39 1.16
C GLY A 179 -1.01 -22.40 0.13
N MET A 180 0.28 -22.07 0.14
CA MET A 180 0.88 -21.06 -0.75
C MET A 180 0.60 -21.35 -2.24
N PRO A 181 0.82 -22.57 -2.76
CA PRO A 181 0.55 -22.87 -4.17
C PRO A 181 -0.94 -22.78 -4.53
N ALA A 182 -1.84 -23.09 -3.59
CA ALA A 182 -3.29 -22.90 -3.76
C ALA A 182 -3.61 -21.44 -4.07
N VAL A 183 -3.12 -20.55 -3.22
CA VAL A 183 -3.42 -19.12 -3.27
C VAL A 183 -2.83 -18.52 -4.55
N MET A 184 -1.60 -18.89 -4.91
CA MET A 184 -0.99 -18.45 -6.16
C MET A 184 -1.75 -18.95 -7.39
N GLY A 185 -2.22 -20.20 -7.37
CA GLY A 185 -3.06 -20.75 -8.45
C GLY A 185 -4.39 -20.00 -8.59
N LEU A 186 -5.06 -19.68 -7.48
CA LEU A 186 -6.30 -18.90 -7.50
C LEU A 186 -6.09 -17.46 -7.99
N ILE A 187 -5.00 -16.81 -7.58
CA ILE A 187 -4.62 -15.49 -8.10
C ILE A 187 -4.40 -15.58 -9.61
N PHE A 188 -3.62 -16.55 -10.07
CA PHE A 188 -3.33 -16.74 -11.49
C PHE A 188 -4.60 -16.94 -12.31
N LEU A 189 -5.54 -17.78 -11.83
CA LEU A 189 -6.84 -17.97 -12.47
C LEU A 189 -7.64 -16.66 -12.53
N ALA A 190 -7.66 -15.88 -11.44
CA ALA A 190 -8.33 -14.58 -11.43
C ALA A 190 -7.69 -13.60 -12.45
N GLN A 191 -6.37 -13.61 -12.60
CA GLN A 191 -5.66 -12.80 -13.60
C GLN A 191 -5.99 -13.23 -15.03
N LEU A 192 -6.10 -14.55 -15.30
CA LEU A 192 -6.50 -15.05 -16.61
C LEU A 192 -7.94 -14.65 -16.96
N VAL A 193 -8.87 -14.74 -16.00
CA VAL A 193 -10.25 -14.29 -16.19
C VAL A 193 -10.28 -12.79 -16.50
N GLN A 194 -9.54 -11.98 -15.75
CA GLN A 194 -9.47 -10.54 -16.00
C GLN A 194 -8.86 -10.22 -17.37
N ALA A 195 -7.79 -10.89 -17.77
CA ALA A 195 -7.20 -10.74 -19.10
C ALA A 195 -8.19 -11.10 -20.21
N GLY A 196 -8.99 -12.15 -20.02
CA GLY A 196 -10.06 -12.54 -20.95
C GLY A 196 -11.16 -11.48 -21.06
N VAL A 197 -11.57 -10.88 -19.94
CA VAL A 197 -12.54 -9.77 -19.91
C VAL A 197 -11.97 -8.53 -20.63
N ILE A 198 -10.70 -8.19 -20.39
CA ILE A 198 -10.02 -7.10 -21.10
C ILE A 198 -10.01 -7.39 -22.60
N PHE A 199 -9.57 -8.58 -23.03
CA PHE A 199 -9.47 -8.94 -24.44
C PHE A 199 -10.82 -8.87 -25.14
N LYS A 200 -11.86 -9.48 -24.56
CA LYS A 200 -13.21 -9.54 -25.13
C LYS A 200 -13.80 -8.15 -25.38
N ASN A 201 -13.50 -7.17 -24.53
CA ASN A 201 -14.07 -5.83 -24.64
C ASN A 201 -13.16 -4.86 -25.41
N ALA A 202 -11.84 -4.95 -25.24
CA ALA A 202 -10.89 -4.04 -25.89
C ALA A 202 -10.63 -4.38 -27.36
N ALA A 203 -10.59 -5.67 -27.74
CA ALA A 203 -10.31 -6.09 -29.11
C ALA A 203 -11.35 -5.63 -30.14
N PRO A 204 -12.68 -5.75 -29.91
CA PRO A 204 -13.68 -5.29 -30.86
C PRO A 204 -13.80 -3.76 -30.94
N ALA A 205 -13.50 -3.03 -29.85
CA ALA A 205 -13.68 -1.59 -29.78
C ALA A 205 -12.44 -0.79 -30.25
N GLY A 206 -11.24 -1.20 -29.82
CA GLY A 206 -9.98 -0.49 -30.10
C GLY A 206 -9.04 -1.23 -31.05
N GLY A 207 -9.42 -2.41 -31.52
CA GLY A 207 -8.58 -3.27 -32.37
C GLY A 207 -7.63 -4.18 -31.58
N LEU A 208 -7.07 -5.15 -32.30
CA LEU A 208 -6.23 -6.21 -31.70
C LEU A 208 -4.97 -5.66 -31.02
N ALA A 209 -4.27 -4.72 -31.67
CA ALA A 209 -3.02 -4.17 -31.14
C ALA A 209 -3.23 -3.47 -29.78
N GLN A 210 -4.29 -2.66 -29.67
CA GLN A 210 -4.63 -1.96 -28.44
C GLN A 210 -5.01 -2.94 -27.32
N ALA A 211 -5.76 -4.00 -27.65
CA ALA A 211 -6.09 -5.05 -26.68
C ALA A 211 -4.85 -5.79 -26.17
N ILE A 212 -3.90 -6.10 -27.05
CA ILE A 212 -2.62 -6.73 -26.67
C ILE A 212 -1.82 -5.81 -25.76
N ILE A 213 -1.68 -4.53 -26.11
CA ILE A 213 -0.96 -3.56 -25.26
C ILE A 213 -1.63 -3.45 -23.89
N PHE A 214 -2.97 -3.38 -23.85
CA PHE A 214 -3.71 -3.34 -22.59
C PHE A 214 -3.39 -4.55 -21.71
N ILE A 215 -3.45 -5.75 -22.27
CA ILE A 215 -3.18 -6.99 -21.53
C ILE A 215 -1.73 -7.06 -21.07
N LEU A 216 -0.77 -6.65 -21.92
CA LEU A 216 0.64 -6.64 -21.55
C LEU A 216 0.90 -5.68 -20.39
N VAL A 217 0.40 -4.44 -20.48
CA VAL A 217 0.54 -3.44 -19.41
C VAL A 217 -0.13 -3.91 -18.13
N TYR A 218 -1.35 -4.45 -18.23
CA TYR A 218 -2.08 -4.98 -17.09
C TYR A 218 -1.35 -6.15 -16.42
N LEU A 219 -0.97 -7.19 -17.18
CA LEU A 219 -0.33 -8.38 -16.62
C LEU A 219 1.05 -8.02 -16.08
N ILE A 220 1.95 -7.47 -16.91
CA ILE A 220 3.33 -7.22 -16.50
C ILE A 220 3.37 -6.22 -15.33
N GLY A 221 2.57 -5.15 -15.38
CA GLY A 221 2.52 -4.15 -14.31
C GLY A 221 1.98 -4.70 -12.99
N THR A 222 0.92 -5.51 -13.02
CA THR A 222 0.34 -6.08 -11.80
C THR A 222 1.19 -7.23 -11.22
N PHE A 223 1.78 -8.07 -12.08
CA PHE A 223 2.70 -9.13 -11.65
C PHE A 223 3.97 -8.55 -11.04
N ALA A 224 4.60 -7.55 -11.65
CA ALA A 224 5.80 -6.91 -11.12
C ALA A 224 5.57 -6.34 -9.71
N MET A 225 4.50 -5.55 -9.56
CA MET A 225 4.12 -4.94 -8.29
C MET A 225 3.86 -6.00 -7.21
N ALA A 226 3.09 -7.04 -7.53
CA ALA A 226 2.78 -8.10 -6.58
C ALA A 226 4.03 -8.90 -6.19
N PHE A 227 4.90 -9.20 -7.16
CA PHE A 227 6.12 -9.95 -6.91
C PHE A 227 7.09 -9.18 -6.01
N LEU A 228 7.22 -7.86 -6.21
CA LEU A 228 7.93 -6.99 -5.28
C LEU A 228 7.27 -7.01 -3.89
N LEU A 229 5.96 -6.79 -3.79
CA LEU A 229 5.25 -6.79 -2.50
C LEU A 229 5.39 -8.11 -1.73
N ILE A 230 5.44 -9.26 -2.41
CA ILE A 230 5.66 -10.57 -1.75
C ILE A 230 7.03 -10.59 -1.06
N HIS A 231 8.10 -10.18 -1.74
CA HIS A 231 9.45 -10.14 -1.16
C HIS A 231 9.55 -9.14 0.00
N PHE A 232 8.75 -8.08 -0.03
CA PHE A 232 8.70 -7.05 1.02
C PHE A 232 7.71 -7.35 2.15
N SER A 233 6.84 -8.35 2.00
CA SER A 233 5.75 -8.63 2.92
C SER A 233 6.23 -8.97 4.34
N ALA A 234 7.34 -9.71 4.49
CA ALA A 234 7.94 -10.02 5.79
C ALA A 234 8.41 -8.76 6.52
N MET A 235 8.97 -7.79 5.80
CA MET A 235 9.38 -6.48 6.32
C MET A 235 8.17 -5.60 6.66
N LEU A 236 7.11 -5.66 5.85
CA LEU A 236 5.84 -4.96 6.10
C LEU A 236 5.17 -5.44 7.38
N VAL A 237 5.15 -6.76 7.62
CA VAL A 237 4.64 -7.34 8.88
C VAL A 237 5.49 -6.87 10.07
N PHE A 238 6.82 -6.89 9.94
CA PHE A 238 7.70 -6.39 11.01
C PHE A 238 7.49 -4.90 11.29
N ALA A 239 7.38 -4.07 10.24
CA ALA A 239 7.09 -2.64 10.36
C ALA A 239 5.71 -2.38 10.98
N ALA A 240 4.69 -3.17 10.62
CA ALA A 240 3.36 -3.08 11.22
C ALA A 240 3.36 -3.47 12.70
N VAL A 241 4.06 -4.55 13.06
CA VAL A 241 4.23 -4.96 14.47
C VAL A 241 4.99 -3.90 15.26
N ALA A 242 6.08 -3.35 14.71
CA ALA A 242 6.82 -2.26 15.33
C ALA A 242 5.95 -1.00 15.48
N ALA A 243 5.19 -0.63 14.46
CA ALA A 243 4.26 0.50 14.50
C ALA A 243 3.16 0.30 15.56
N ILE A 244 2.56 -0.89 15.65
CA ILE A 244 1.59 -1.23 16.69
C ILE A 244 2.25 -1.16 18.08
N ALA A 245 3.46 -1.72 18.25
CA ALA A 245 4.20 -1.64 19.50
C ALA A 245 4.50 -0.19 19.89
N PHE A 246 4.94 0.65 18.95
CA PHE A 246 5.16 2.09 19.18
C PHE A 246 3.86 2.85 19.44
N MET A 247 2.74 2.49 18.79
CA MET A 247 1.43 3.08 19.10
C MET A 247 0.98 2.71 20.51
N VAL A 248 1.15 1.44 20.93
CA VAL A 248 0.81 0.99 22.28
C VAL A 248 1.70 1.63 23.34
N LEU A 249 3.01 1.76 23.07
CA LEU A 249 3.96 2.43 23.97
C LEU A 249 3.78 3.94 24.00
N GLY A 250 3.48 4.57 22.85
CA GLY A 250 3.22 6.01 22.72
C GLY A 250 1.83 6.44 23.17
N SER A 251 0.93 5.49 23.46
CA SER A 251 -0.36 5.76 24.10
C SER A 251 -0.23 5.98 25.62
N GLY A 252 0.98 5.89 26.17
CA GLY A 252 1.26 6.03 27.60
C GLY A 252 2.17 7.21 27.93
N ASP A 253 1.76 8.45 27.62
CA ASP A 253 2.29 9.70 28.23
C ASP A 253 1.48 10.90 27.70
N GLY A 254 0.92 11.84 28.47
CA GLY A 254 0.68 11.98 29.90
C GLY A 254 -0.43 13.01 30.05
N SER A 255 -1.38 12.78 30.97
CA SER A 255 -2.43 13.75 31.28
C SER A 255 -1.80 14.95 32.00
N TYR A 256 -1.39 15.98 31.26
CA TYR A 256 -1.12 17.28 31.83
C TYR A 256 -2.46 17.92 32.21
N THR A 257 -2.96 17.61 33.42
CA THR A 257 -4.02 18.40 34.03
C THR A 257 -3.52 19.84 34.20
N VAL A 258 -3.93 20.71 33.29
CA VAL A 258 -3.82 22.16 33.47
C VAL A 258 -4.70 22.52 34.67
N LYS A 259 -4.10 22.63 35.86
CA LYS A 259 -4.77 23.28 37.00
C LYS A 259 -5.05 24.73 36.60
N LYS A 260 -6.30 25.00 36.18
CA LYS A 260 -6.83 26.37 36.11
C LYS A 260 -6.58 27.00 37.48
N ARG A 261 -5.66 27.98 37.56
CA ARG A 261 -5.59 28.90 38.69
C ARG A 261 -6.90 29.67 38.71
N GLU A 262 -7.83 29.27 39.56
CA GLU A 262 -8.98 30.11 39.91
C GLU A 262 -8.45 31.40 40.54
N ARG A 263 -8.84 32.54 39.96
CA ARG A 263 -8.54 33.84 40.58
C ARG A 263 -9.30 33.92 41.91
N PRO A 264 -8.66 34.36 43.00
CA PRO A 264 -9.33 34.48 44.29
C PRO A 264 -10.50 35.48 44.17
N LYS A 265 -11.72 35.02 44.46
CA LYS A 265 -12.91 35.89 44.54
C LYS A 265 -12.70 36.89 45.68
N GLU A 266 -12.77 38.19 45.39
CA GLU A 266 -12.70 39.25 46.39
C GLU A 266 -13.81 39.04 47.45
N LYS A 267 -13.41 38.94 48.71
CA LYS A 267 -14.31 38.78 49.87
C LYS A 267 -14.40 40.10 50.64
N CYS A 268 -15.56 40.38 51.22
CA CYS A 268 -15.75 41.52 52.11
C CYS A 268 -14.76 41.43 53.30
N PRO A 269 -13.98 42.48 53.58
CA PRO A 269 -12.94 42.43 54.62
C PRO A 269 -13.47 42.29 56.05
N TYR A 270 -14.76 42.55 56.28
CA TYR A 270 -15.36 42.53 57.62
C TYR A 270 -16.12 41.25 57.94
N CYS A 271 -16.68 40.56 56.95
CA CYS A 271 -17.50 39.35 57.15
C CYS A 271 -17.18 38.20 56.20
N GLY A 272 -16.26 38.38 55.25
CA GLY A 272 -15.87 37.35 54.31
C GLY A 272 -16.90 37.02 53.21
N ALA A 273 -18.02 37.74 53.13
CA ALA A 273 -19.04 37.53 52.10
C ALA A 273 -18.49 37.80 50.69
N SER A 274 -18.84 36.95 49.72
CA SER A 274 -18.41 37.12 48.33
C SER A 274 -19.09 38.31 47.67
N LYS A 275 -18.35 39.03 46.83
CA LYS A 275 -18.86 40.11 45.99
C LYS A 275 -19.77 39.55 44.87
N ASN A 276 -20.94 40.16 44.68
CA ASN A 276 -21.83 39.87 43.57
C ASN A 276 -21.29 40.50 42.26
N MET A 277 -21.83 40.09 41.11
CA MET A 277 -21.39 40.56 39.80
C MET A 277 -21.66 42.07 39.55
N ASP A 278 -22.60 42.64 40.28
CA ASP A 278 -22.94 44.07 40.31
C ASP A 278 -22.01 44.91 41.20
N GLY A 279 -21.01 44.28 41.84
CA GLY A 279 -20.04 44.92 42.72
C GLY A 279 -20.53 45.12 44.16
N THR A 280 -21.76 44.72 44.49
CA THR A 280 -22.29 44.80 45.86
C THR A 280 -21.91 43.57 46.69
N TYR A 281 -21.82 43.73 48.01
CA TYR A 281 -21.61 42.61 48.92
C TYR A 281 -22.95 42.20 49.53
N ASN A 282 -23.29 40.91 49.45
CA ASN A 282 -24.49 40.39 50.11
C ASN A 282 -24.20 40.14 51.60
N CYS A 283 -24.03 41.23 52.37
CA CYS A 283 -23.77 41.16 53.80
C CYS A 283 -24.54 42.22 54.59
N THR A 284 -24.88 41.90 55.83
CA THR A 284 -25.63 42.75 56.78
C THR A 284 -24.74 43.68 57.60
N CYS A 285 -23.46 43.83 57.24
CA CYS A 285 -22.54 44.73 57.94
C CYS A 285 -23.01 46.19 57.84
N LEU A 286 -23.30 46.81 58.98
CA LEU A 286 -23.92 48.13 59.15
C LEU A 286 -23.23 49.29 58.40
N TYR A 287 -21.98 49.12 57.95
CA TYR A 287 -21.23 50.14 57.23
C TYR A 287 -21.58 50.26 55.73
N VAL A 288 -22.13 49.22 55.11
CA VAL A 288 -22.44 49.21 53.65
C VAL A 288 -23.76 49.94 53.36
N ARG A 289 -24.70 49.99 54.32
CA ARG A 289 -26.00 50.68 54.15
C ARG A 289 -25.89 52.22 54.06
N ARG A 290 -24.81 52.84 54.52
CA ARG A 290 -24.65 54.31 54.49
C ARG A 290 -24.16 54.86 53.15
N LYS A 291 -23.58 54.05 52.27
CA LYS A 291 -23.11 54.52 50.95
C LYS A 291 -24.16 54.49 49.85
N ALA A 292 -25.32 53.85 50.07
CA ALA A 292 -26.38 53.77 49.07
C ALA A 292 -27.34 54.98 49.04
N PHE A 293 -27.12 56.01 49.89
CA PHE A 293 -27.98 57.21 49.96
C PHE A 293 -27.23 58.55 49.98
N LYS A 294 -25.93 58.54 49.66
CA LYS A 294 -25.17 59.74 49.33
C LYS A 294 -24.24 59.39 48.18
N ASP A 295 -24.79 59.56 46.99
CA ASP A 295 -24.20 60.10 45.76
C ASP A 295 -25.02 59.60 44.55
#